data_AF-A0A7V2SIK7-F1
#
_entry.id   AF-A0A7V2SIK7-F1
#
_cell.length_a   1.000
_cell.length_b   1.000
_cell.length_c   1.000
_cell.angle_alpha   90.00
_cell.angle_beta   90.00
_cell.angle_gamma   90.00
#
_symmetry.space_group_name_H-M   'P 1'
#
loop_
_entity.id
_entity.type
_entity.pdbx_description
1 polymer ?
#
loop_
_entity_poly.entity_id
_entity_poly.type
_entity_poly.pdbx_seq_one_letter_code
_entity_poly.pdbx_strand_id
1 'polypeptide(L)'
;MFYRPTGSDRLLSAVLAPLGWIYGSAMRIRRLLARREVFPVPIISVGNLVVGGSGKTPFVIALASRYERVWIVSRGYGRRSRGLVEVSREGEILAPVEAA
;
A
#
# COMPACT_ATOMS: atom_id res chain seq x y z
N MET A 1 -17.82 4.15 8.06
CA MET A 1 -16.79 4.12 9.12
C MET A 1 -17.04 5.31 10.05
N PHE A 2 -18.02 5.20 10.94
CA PHE A 2 -18.34 6.28 11.88
C PHE A 2 -17.58 6.03 13.17
N TYR A 3 -16.35 6.56 13.25
CA TYR A 3 -15.61 6.61 14.50
C TYR A 3 -16.38 7.50 15.49
N ARG A 4 -16.97 6.88 16.52
CA ARG A 4 -17.68 7.56 17.59
C ARG A 4 -16.85 7.42 18.87
N PRO A 5 -15.91 8.35 19.12
CA PRO A 5 -14.96 8.22 20.21
C PRO A 5 -15.68 8.26 21.56
N THR A 6 -15.48 7.22 22.36
CA THR A 6 -15.82 7.18 23.77
C THR A 6 -14.81 7.98 24.60
N GLY A 7 -15.09 8.21 25.90
CA GLY A 7 -14.17 8.98 26.77
C GLY A 7 -12.78 8.36 26.89
N SER A 8 -12.69 7.03 26.95
CA SER A 8 -11.44 6.28 26.98
C SER A 8 -10.64 6.39 25.68
N ASP A 9 -11.31 6.44 24.52
CA ASP A 9 -10.64 6.58 23.22
C ASP A 9 -9.94 7.95 23.09
N ARG A 10 -10.54 9.00 23.68
CA ARG A 10 -9.94 10.34 23.69
C ARG A 10 -8.70 10.39 24.57
N LEU A 11 -8.74 9.73 25.73
CA LEU A 11 -7.58 9.61 26.61
C LEU A 11 -6.44 8.86 25.93
N LEU A 12 -6.73 7.71 25.32
CA LEU A 12 -5.74 6.94 24.55
C LEU A 12 -5.16 7.76 23.39
N SER A 13 -6.00 8.49 22.66
CA SER A 13 -5.55 9.36 21.56
C SER A 13 -4.64 10.48 22.05
N ALA A 14 -4.93 11.08 23.20
CA ALA A 14 -4.08 12.12 23.79
C ALA A 14 -2.72 11.56 24.22
N VAL A 15 -2.69 10.38 24.82
CA VAL A 15 -1.44 9.69 25.22
C VAL A 15 -0.61 9.29 24.00
N LEU A 16 -1.25 8.84 22.91
CA LEU A 16 -0.57 8.45 21.67
C LEU A 16 -0.25 9.63 20.74
N ALA A 17 -0.81 10.81 20.97
CA ALA A 17 -0.61 11.99 20.12
C ALA A 17 0.87 12.38 19.95
N PRO A 18 1.72 12.43 21.01
CA PRO A 18 3.14 12.73 20.86
C PRO A 18 3.85 11.74 19.92
N LEU A 19 3.52 10.45 20.02
CA LEU A 19 4.08 9.42 19.13
C LEU A 19 3.61 9.63 17.68
N GLY A 20 2.35 10.01 17.49
CA GLY A 20 1.80 10.38 16.19
C GLY A 20 2.52 11.58 15.55
N TRP A 21 2.82 12.61 16.34
CA TRP A 21 3.58 13.78 15.89
C TRP A 21 5.01 13.42 15.44
N ILE A 22 5.69 12.57 16.22
CA ILE A 22 7.04 12.08 15.87
C ILE A 22 6.97 11.29 14.55
N TYR A 23 6.04 10.34 14.43
CA TYR A 23 5.87 9.55 13.21
C TYR A 23 5.54 10.41 11.99
N GLY A 24 4.60 11.36 12.14
CA GLY A 24 4.21 12.28 11.07
C GLY A 24 5.36 13.17 10.61
N SER A 25 6.15 13.68 11.55
CA SER A 25 7.34 14.50 11.25
C SER A 25 8.41 13.69 10.53
N ALA A 26 8.69 12.46 10.99
CA ALA A 26 9.62 11.55 10.33
C ALA A 26 9.18 11.21 8.89
N MET A 27 7.89 10.95 8.67
CA MET A 27 7.37 10.71 7.31
C MET A 27 7.44 11.95 6.41
N ARG A 28 7.28 13.15 6.97
CA ARG A 28 7.44 14.41 6.23
C ARG A 28 8.88 14.58 5.77
N ILE A 29 9.85 14.39 6.67
CA ILE A 29 11.28 14.43 6.35
C ILE A 29 11.62 13.38 5.29
N ARG A 30 11.16 12.13 5.47
CA ARG A 30 11.36 11.05 4.49
C ARG A 30 10.83 11.40 3.10
N ARG A 31 9.66 12.06 3.01
CA ARG A 31 9.09 12.52 1.74
C ARG A 31 9.94 13.63 1.11
N LEU A 32 10.47 14.56 1.90
CA LEU A 32 11.33 15.64 1.40
C LEU A 32 12.68 15.11 0.89
N LEU A 33 13.22 14.07 1.52
CA LEU A 33 14.48 13.43 1.11
C LEU A 33 14.29 12.38 0.00
N ALA A 34 13.06 12.01 -0.34
CA ALA A 34 12.80 11.00 -1.36
C ALA A 34 13.22 11.52 -2.75
N ARG A 35 14.03 10.72 -3.45
CA ARG A 35 14.41 11.02 -4.83
C ARG A 35 13.30 10.59 -5.77
N ARG A 36 12.96 11.45 -6.72
CA ARG A 36 12.04 11.12 -7.80
C ARG A 36 12.79 10.34 -8.87
N GLU A 37 12.41 9.10 -9.07
CA GLU A 37 12.86 8.30 -10.20
C GLU A 37 11.85 8.44 -11.34
N VAL A 38 12.37 8.61 -12.56
CA VAL A 38 11.57 8.68 -13.78
C VAL A 38 11.82 7.41 -14.57
N PHE A 39 10.74 6.73 -14.92
CA PHE A 39 10.79 5.51 -15.70
C PHE A 39 10.29 5.80 -17.13
N PRO A 40 10.78 5.08 -18.14
CA PRO A 40 10.35 5.25 -19.54
C PRO A 40 8.95 4.71 -19.82
N VAL A 41 8.27 4.16 -18.81
CA VAL A 41 6.91 3.59 -18.90
C VAL A 41 5.94 4.40 -18.04
N PRO A 42 4.66 4.50 -18.44
CA PRO A 42 3.64 5.14 -17.62
C PRO A 42 3.40 4.32 -16.34
N ILE A 43 3.42 4.98 -15.18
CA ILE A 43 3.21 4.35 -13.87
C ILE A 43 2.02 4.99 -13.17
N ILE A 44 1.05 4.17 -12.75
CA ILE A 44 -0.06 4.59 -11.90
C ILE A 44 0.14 4.01 -10.50
N SER A 45 0.29 4.88 -9.50
CA SER A 45 0.38 4.46 -8.10
C SER A 45 -1.00 4.43 -7.45
N VAL A 46 -1.43 3.25 -6.99
CA VAL A 46 -2.68 3.10 -6.23
C VAL A 46 -2.37 2.89 -4.75
N GLY A 47 -2.75 3.88 -3.93
CA GLY A 47 -2.51 3.88 -2.49
C GLY A 47 -3.74 4.31 -1.70
N ASN A 48 -3.63 4.28 -0.37
CA ASN A 48 -4.65 4.81 0.52
C ASN A 48 -3.98 5.47 1.73
N LEU A 49 -4.65 6.46 2.32
CA LEU A 49 -4.16 7.18 3.50
C LEU A 49 -4.47 6.48 4.82
N VAL A 50 -5.49 5.61 4.84
CA VAL A 50 -5.89 4.86 6.04
C VAL A 50 -5.47 3.40 5.99
N VAL A 51 -5.19 2.83 7.16
CA VAL A 51 -4.93 1.40 7.32
C VAL A 51 -6.27 0.66 7.30
N GLY A 52 -6.31 -0.50 6.61
CA GLY A 52 -7.50 -1.34 6.49
C GLY A 52 -8.08 -1.45 5.07
N GLY A 53 -9.26 -2.06 5.00
CA GLY A 53 -9.99 -2.32 3.76
C GLY A 53 -10.48 -1.03 3.11
N SER A 54 -9.70 -0.55 2.14
CA SER A 54 -9.91 0.73 1.45
C SER A 54 -10.36 0.55 0.00
N GLY A 55 -10.76 -0.66 -0.39
CA GLY A 55 -11.21 -0.95 -1.75
C GLY A 55 -10.10 -0.87 -2.81
N LYS A 56 -8.82 -0.80 -2.42
CA LYS A 56 -7.69 -0.75 -3.38
C LYS A 56 -7.73 -1.94 -4.34
N THR A 57 -7.94 -3.16 -3.85
CA THR A 57 -7.96 -4.36 -4.70
C THR A 57 -9.05 -4.31 -5.77
N PRO A 58 -10.36 -4.13 -5.45
CA PRO A 58 -11.38 -4.02 -6.49
C PRO A 58 -11.15 -2.82 -7.41
N PHE A 59 -10.62 -1.70 -6.90
CA PHE A 59 -10.26 -0.55 -7.74
C PHE A 59 -9.12 -0.87 -8.73
N VAL A 60 -8.06 -1.56 -8.29
CA VAL A 60 -6.94 -1.97 -9.15
C VAL A 60 -7.43 -2.91 -10.24
N ILE A 61 -8.32 -3.85 -9.92
CA ILE A 61 -8.92 -4.77 -10.91
C ILE A 61 -9.70 -3.96 -11.96
N ALA A 62 -10.58 -3.06 -11.52
CA ALA A 62 -11.39 -2.23 -12.41
C ALA A 62 -10.55 -1.23 -13.24
N LEU A 63 -9.40 -0.80 -12.73
CA LEU A 63 -8.48 0.05 -13.45
C LEU A 63 -7.68 -0.74 -14.48
N ALA A 64 -7.14 -1.91 -14.10
CA ALA A 64 -6.33 -2.76 -14.96
C ALA A 64 -7.14 -3.28 -16.16
N SER A 65 -8.43 -3.55 -16.01
CA SER A 65 -9.30 -4.00 -17.11
C SER A 65 -9.51 -2.95 -18.22
N ARG A 66 -9.09 -1.70 -18.01
CA ARG A 66 -9.20 -0.62 -19.01
C ARG A 66 -7.98 -0.48 -19.92
N TYR A 67 -6.94 -1.28 -19.69
CA TYR A 67 -5.69 -1.19 -20.43
C TYR A 67 -5.24 -2.59 -20.86
N GLU A 68 -4.55 -2.66 -21.99
CA GLU A 68 -3.90 -3.88 -22.45
C GLU A 68 -2.45 -3.94 -21.92
N ARG A 69 -1.92 -5.15 -21.73
CA ARG A 69 -0.52 -5.40 -21.32
C ARG A 69 -0.11 -4.62 -20.05
N VAL A 70 -0.87 -4.81 -18.97
CA VAL A 70 -0.62 -4.17 -17.67
C VAL A 70 0.23 -5.07 -16.77
N TRP A 71 1.19 -4.47 -16.07
CA TRP A 71 1.90 -5.12 -14.96
C TRP A 71 1.46 -4.53 -13.63
N ILE A 72 1.04 -5.39 -12.71
CA ILE A 72 0.67 -4.99 -11.34
C ILE A 72 1.82 -5.33 -10.41
N VAL A 73 2.46 -4.30 -9.87
CA VAL A 73 3.51 -4.46 -8.85
C VAL A 73 2.88 -4.33 -7.47
N SER A 74 2.97 -5.39 -6.68
CA SER A 74 2.51 -5.41 -5.29
C SER A 74 3.66 -5.65 -4.33
N ARG A 75 3.46 -5.33 -3.05
CA ARG A 75 4.49 -5.52 -2.00
C ARG A 75 4.65 -7.00 -1.61
N GLY A 76 3.62 -7.81 -1.80
CA GLY A 76 3.56 -9.18 -1.24
C GLY A 76 3.61 -9.19 0.29
N TYR A 77 2.76 -8.41 0.97
CA TYR A 77 2.77 -8.36 2.43
C TYR A 77 2.40 -9.72 3.03
N GLY A 78 3.19 -10.22 3.98
CA GLY A 78 2.97 -11.51 4.65
C GLY A 78 3.63 -12.72 3.97
N ARG A 79 4.38 -12.50 2.88
CA ARG A 79 5.09 -13.58 2.21
C ARG A 79 6.32 -14.12 2.91
N ARG A 80 6.70 -15.35 2.59
CA ARG A 80 7.96 -15.97 3.03
C ARG A 80 9.11 -15.75 2.05
N SER A 81 8.83 -15.62 0.76
CA SER A 81 9.87 -15.37 -0.25
C SER A 81 10.47 -13.98 -0.15
N ARG A 82 11.64 -13.81 -0.78
CA ARG A 82 12.39 -12.55 -0.83
C ARG A 82 12.68 -12.17 -2.28
N GLY A 83 12.98 -10.89 -2.51
CA GLY A 83 13.31 -10.38 -3.85
C GLY A 83 12.11 -10.24 -4.78
N LEU A 84 12.35 -9.92 -6.04
CA LEU A 84 11.31 -9.80 -7.05
C LEU A 84 10.79 -11.20 -7.43
N VAL A 85 9.48 -11.40 -7.40
CA VAL A 85 8.83 -12.66 -7.78
C VAL A 85 7.72 -12.34 -8.76
N GLU A 86 7.75 -13.00 -9.93
CA GLU A 86 6.67 -12.97 -10.91
C GLU A 86 5.60 -13.98 -10.50
N VAL A 87 4.44 -13.47 -10.04
CA VAL A 87 3.37 -14.33 -9.50
C VAL A 87 2.41 -14.81 -10.60
N SER A 88 2.18 -13.98 -11.62
CA SER A 88 1.30 -14.31 -12.73
C SER A 88 1.74 -13.62 -14.01
N ARG A 89 1.52 -14.30 -15.14
CA ARG A 89 1.73 -13.78 -16.49
C ARG A 89 0.51 -14.13 -17.34
N GLU A 90 -0.14 -13.12 -17.91
CA GLU A 90 -1.27 -13.29 -18.85
C GLU A 90 -2.40 -14.21 -18.32
N GLY A 91 -2.63 -14.20 -17.00
CA GLY A 91 -3.66 -15.02 -16.34
C GLY A 91 -3.18 -16.38 -15.85
N GLU A 92 -1.99 -16.83 -16.25
CA GLU A 92 -1.35 -18.02 -15.71
C GLU A 92 -0.68 -17.69 -14.37
N ILE A 93 -0.85 -18.56 -13.38
CA ILE A 93 -0.20 -18.43 -12.06
C ILE A 93 1.13 -19.17 -12.11
N LEU A 94 2.23 -18.46 -11.88
CA LEU A 94 3.60 -18.97 -12.02
C LEU A 94 4.25 -19.33 -10.68
N ALA A 95 3.79 -18.74 -9.57
CA ALA A 95 4.34 -18.96 -8.25
C ALA A 95 3.36 -19.74 -7.36
N PRO A 96 3.79 -20.84 -6.71
CA PRO A 96 2.95 -21.56 -5.76
C PRO A 96 2.74 -20.72 -4.48
N VAL A 97 1.61 -20.92 -3.81
CA VAL A 97 1.19 -20.13 -2.63
C VAL A 97 2.22 -20.24 -1.50
N GLU A 98 2.94 -21.35 -1.40
CA GLU A 98 3.93 -21.62 -0.37
C GLU A 98 5.25 -20.87 -0.58
N ALA A 99 5.56 -20.53 -1.84
CA ALA A 99 6.71 -19.75 -2.26
C ALA A 99 6.37 -18.25 -2.45
N ALA A 100 5.10 -17.88 -2.33
CA ALA A 100 4.65 -16.51 -2.51
C ALA A 100 4.92 -15.63 -1.30
#